data_AF-A0A2A4PFH0-F1
#
_entry.id   AF-A0A2A4PFH0-F1
#
_cell.length_a   1.000
_cell.length_b   1.000
_cell.length_c   1.000
_cell.angle_alpha   90.00
_cell.angle_beta   90.00
_cell.angle_gamma   90.00
#
_symmetry.space_group_name_H-M   'P 1'
#
loop_
_entity.id
_entity.type
_entity.pdbx_description
1 polymer ?
#
loop_
_entity_poly.entity_id
_entity_poly.type
_entity_poly.pdbx_seq_one_letter_code
_entity_poly.pdbx_strand_id
1 'polypeptide(L)'
;MRTLIFLLLTCTTSTLFAGGTYQTADAFLSNAFQNKTPPPSTVWINKEKKAVIEKILQHSSHLIRVRYWKKEQTTAWILNEVGKEKPITVGVIINDNKIQQLKVLAFRESRGWEVKHDFFTRQFKLASLDKESNEQQLNTSIDGISGATLSVRALKKIARIALYLENEIHH
;
A
#
# COMPACT_ATOMS: atom_id res chain seq x y z
N MET A 1 -59.54 -23.96 -8.21
CA MET A 1 -58.81 -24.44 -7.01
C MET A 1 -57.85 -25.56 -7.42
N ARG A 2 -56.54 -25.32 -7.32
CA ARG A 2 -55.50 -26.25 -6.85
C ARG A 2 -54.14 -25.58 -7.06
N THR A 3 -53.74 -24.87 -6.02
CA THR A 3 -52.43 -24.26 -5.80
C THR A 3 -51.37 -25.37 -5.82
N LEU A 4 -50.41 -25.29 -6.73
CA LEU A 4 -49.20 -26.12 -6.66
C LEU A 4 -48.05 -25.22 -6.20
N ILE A 5 -47.68 -25.37 -4.94
CA ILE A 5 -46.55 -24.71 -4.28
C ILE A 5 -45.29 -25.45 -4.71
N PHE A 6 -44.43 -24.81 -5.49
CA PHE A 6 -43.07 -25.31 -5.73
C PHE A 6 -42.08 -24.59 -4.82
N LEU A 7 -41.47 -25.41 -3.97
CA LEU A 7 -40.53 -25.10 -2.91
C LEU A 7 -39.26 -24.44 -3.49
N LEU A 8 -39.05 -23.17 -3.14
CA LEU A 8 -37.88 -22.38 -3.51
C LEU A 8 -36.69 -22.81 -2.63
N LEU A 9 -35.78 -23.61 -3.18
CA LEU A 9 -34.54 -24.01 -2.51
C LEU A 9 -33.48 -22.92 -2.73
N THR A 10 -33.49 -21.87 -1.90
CA THR A 10 -32.42 -20.86 -1.90
C THR A 10 -31.17 -21.44 -1.26
N CYS A 11 -30.27 -21.97 -2.10
CA CYS A 11 -28.93 -22.37 -1.68
C CYS A 11 -28.06 -21.11 -1.49
N THR A 12 -28.13 -20.49 -0.32
CA THR A 12 -27.16 -19.48 0.09
C THR A 12 -26.02 -20.17 0.82
N THR A 13 -24.92 -20.44 0.11
CA THR A 13 -23.69 -20.92 0.76
C THR A 13 -22.46 -20.12 0.32
N SER A 14 -21.94 -19.39 1.31
CA SER A 14 -20.53 -19.12 1.56
C SER A 14 -19.77 -18.19 0.60
N THR A 15 -19.68 -16.89 0.95
CA THR A 15 -18.53 -16.07 0.53
C THR A 15 -17.27 -16.61 1.21
N LEU A 16 -16.51 -17.42 0.48
CA LEU A 16 -15.11 -17.73 0.82
C LEU A 16 -14.31 -16.42 0.78
N PHE A 17 -14.06 -15.80 1.93
CA PHE A 17 -13.00 -14.78 2.06
C PHE A 17 -11.64 -15.49 2.12
N ALA A 18 -11.23 -16.03 0.97
CA ALA A 18 -9.81 -16.21 0.67
C ALA A 18 -9.21 -14.81 0.50
N GLY A 19 -7.99 -14.55 0.99
CA GLY A 19 -7.34 -13.23 0.91
C GLY A 19 -7.51 -12.60 -0.48
N GLY A 20 -7.90 -11.32 -0.52
CA GLY A 20 -8.41 -10.68 -1.73
C GLY A 20 -8.08 -9.19 -1.86
N THR A 21 -8.63 -8.59 -2.92
CA THR A 21 -8.57 -7.15 -3.19
C THR A 21 -9.61 -6.43 -2.35
N TYR A 22 -9.16 -5.55 -1.45
CA TYR A 22 -10.03 -4.69 -0.64
C TYR A 22 -10.44 -3.41 -1.38
N GLN A 23 -9.55 -2.87 -2.20
CA GLN A 23 -9.81 -1.73 -3.06
C GLN A 23 -8.96 -1.87 -4.32
N THR A 24 -9.58 -1.71 -5.49
CA THR A 24 -8.86 -1.71 -6.77
C THR A 24 -7.94 -0.49 -6.87
N ALA A 25 -6.87 -0.58 -7.65
CA ALA A 25 -5.99 0.55 -7.95
C ALA A 25 -6.76 1.76 -8.49
N ASP A 26 -7.67 1.54 -9.44
CA ASP A 26 -8.45 2.62 -10.06
C ASP A 26 -9.35 3.34 -9.06
N ALA A 27 -10.05 2.60 -8.20
CA ALA A 27 -10.84 3.19 -7.11
C ALA A 27 -9.98 3.96 -6.10
N PHE A 28 -8.76 3.48 -5.79
CA PHE A 28 -7.82 4.20 -4.92
C PHE A 28 -7.35 5.51 -5.56
N LEU A 29 -6.97 5.47 -6.84
CA LEU A 29 -6.52 6.64 -7.59
C LEU A 29 -7.66 7.65 -7.83
N SER A 30 -8.88 7.15 -8.06
CA SER A 30 -10.07 8.00 -8.20
C SER A 30 -10.35 8.74 -6.89
N ASN A 31 -10.22 8.07 -5.75
CA ASN A 31 -10.34 8.70 -4.44
C ASN A 31 -9.21 9.72 -4.18
N ALA A 32 -7.96 9.38 -4.52
CA ALA A 32 -6.80 10.26 -4.36
C ALA A 32 -6.92 11.58 -5.14
N PHE A 33 -7.53 11.53 -6.34
CA PHE A 33 -7.58 12.67 -7.26
C PHE A 33 -9.01 13.17 -7.55
N GLN A 34 -9.99 12.88 -6.69
CA GLN A 34 -11.38 13.34 -6.83
C GLN A 34 -11.97 13.04 -8.22
N ASN A 35 -11.80 11.80 -8.68
CA ASN A 35 -12.20 11.30 -10.02
C ASN A 35 -11.53 12.01 -11.21
N LYS A 36 -10.48 12.82 -10.96
CA LYS A 36 -9.65 13.48 -11.99
C LYS A 36 -8.24 12.89 -11.98
N THR A 37 -8.15 11.57 -12.14
CA THR A 37 -6.88 10.83 -12.12
C THR A 37 -5.99 11.26 -13.29
N PRO A 38 -4.76 11.75 -13.05
CA PRO A 38 -3.82 12.12 -14.11
C PRO A 38 -3.31 10.87 -14.85
N PRO A 39 -2.66 11.01 -16.01
CA PRO A 39 -1.92 9.89 -16.59
C PRO A 39 -0.76 9.47 -15.68
N PRO A 40 -0.37 8.18 -15.66
CA PRO A 40 0.73 7.70 -14.86
C PRO A 40 2.08 8.20 -15.41
N SER A 41 2.94 8.65 -14.50
CA SER A 41 4.37 8.87 -14.72
C SER A 41 5.17 7.65 -14.27
N THR A 42 6.45 7.57 -14.66
CA THR A 42 7.33 6.44 -14.33
C THR A 42 8.66 6.91 -13.77
N VAL A 43 9.07 6.33 -12.65
CA VAL A 43 10.44 6.41 -12.12
C VAL A 43 11.21 5.18 -12.54
N TRP A 44 12.35 5.36 -13.20
CA TRP A 44 13.28 4.29 -13.53
C TRP A 44 14.21 4.01 -12.35
N ILE A 45 14.37 2.75 -11.99
CA ILE A 45 15.19 2.32 -10.86
C ILE A 45 16.61 2.04 -11.36
N ASN A 46 17.47 3.06 -11.29
CA ASN A 46 18.89 2.94 -11.59
C ASN A 46 19.64 2.19 -10.47
N LYS A 47 20.95 2.00 -10.62
CA LYS A 47 21.79 1.27 -9.65
C LYS A 47 21.77 1.92 -8.25
N GLU A 48 21.76 3.24 -8.17
CA GLU A 48 21.78 3.99 -6.90
C GLU A 48 20.45 3.85 -6.16
N LYS A 49 19.33 4.13 -6.84
CA LYS A 49 17.96 3.94 -6.31
C LYS A 49 17.74 2.50 -5.87
N LYS A 50 18.23 1.54 -6.67
CA LYS A 50 18.14 0.11 -6.34
C LYS A 50 18.86 -0.20 -5.02
N ALA A 51 20.08 0.30 -4.83
CA ALA A 51 20.84 0.05 -3.61
C ALA A 51 20.12 0.60 -2.36
N VAL A 52 19.54 1.80 -2.44
CA VAL A 52 18.75 2.38 -1.34
C VAL A 52 17.49 1.56 -1.06
N ILE A 53 16.75 1.18 -2.11
CA ILE A 53 15.54 0.35 -1.99
C ILE A 53 15.87 -1.00 -1.36
N GLU A 54 16.93 -1.68 -1.78
CA GLU A 54 17.36 -2.97 -1.22
C GLU A 54 17.79 -2.84 0.25
N LYS A 55 18.43 -1.72 0.64
CA LYS A 55 18.71 -1.40 2.05
C LYS A 55 17.42 -1.23 2.86
N ILE A 56 16.38 -0.61 2.31
CA ILE A 56 15.07 -0.50 2.98
C ILE A 56 14.39 -1.88 3.07
N LEU A 57 14.42 -2.65 1.98
CA LEU A 57 13.78 -3.95 1.86
C LEU A 57 14.47 -5.05 2.68
N GLN A 58 15.78 -4.95 2.90
CA GLN A 58 16.59 -6.01 3.52
C GLN A 58 16.56 -7.33 2.73
N HIS A 59 16.33 -7.24 1.41
CA HIS A 59 16.46 -8.31 0.43
C HIS A 59 16.63 -7.70 -0.97
N SER A 60 16.97 -8.54 -1.95
CA SER A 60 17.13 -8.09 -3.34
C SER A 60 15.80 -7.61 -3.93
N SER A 61 15.88 -6.58 -4.77
CA SER A 61 14.74 -6.00 -5.48
C SER A 61 14.84 -6.26 -6.97
N HIS A 62 13.74 -6.74 -7.55
CA HIS A 62 13.58 -6.87 -9.00
C HIS A 62 12.85 -5.67 -9.62
N LEU A 63 12.64 -4.58 -8.86
CA LEU A 63 12.00 -3.37 -9.37
C LEU A 63 12.90 -2.70 -10.41
N ILE A 64 12.41 -2.62 -11.65
CA ILE A 64 13.06 -1.90 -12.76
C ILE A 64 12.47 -0.50 -12.93
N ARG A 65 11.17 -0.37 -12.66
CA ARG A 65 10.43 0.88 -12.75
C ARG A 65 9.27 0.90 -11.77
N VAL A 66 8.89 2.08 -11.32
CA VAL A 66 7.72 2.31 -10.48
C VAL A 66 6.83 3.35 -11.14
N ARG A 67 5.54 3.03 -11.28
CA ARG A 67 4.54 3.99 -11.76
C ARG A 67 4.03 4.82 -10.57
N TYR A 68 3.79 6.09 -10.83
CA TYR A 68 3.16 7.01 -9.90
C TYR A 68 2.23 7.95 -10.63
N TRP A 69 1.33 8.57 -9.89
CA TRP A 69 0.39 9.56 -10.41
C TRP A 69 0.65 10.86 -9.66
N LYS A 70 0.71 11.99 -10.38
CA LYS A 70 0.99 13.30 -9.77
C LYS A 70 0.01 14.34 -10.27
N LYS A 71 -0.53 15.11 -9.33
CA LYS A 71 -1.31 16.32 -9.60
C LYS A 71 -0.93 17.36 -8.55
N GLU A 72 -0.39 18.48 -9.02
CA GLU A 72 0.15 19.54 -8.15
C GLU A 72 1.18 18.93 -7.16
N GLN A 73 0.97 19.14 -5.86
CA GLN A 73 1.84 18.61 -4.79
C GLN A 73 1.42 17.23 -4.28
N THR A 74 0.39 16.62 -4.87
CA THR A 74 -0.11 15.31 -4.46
C THR A 74 0.39 14.23 -5.41
N THR A 75 0.99 13.19 -4.85
CA THR A 75 1.38 11.98 -5.57
C THR A 75 0.68 10.76 -5.00
N ALA A 76 0.45 9.77 -5.86
CA ALA A 76 -0.06 8.48 -5.46
C ALA A 76 0.86 7.37 -5.98
N TRP A 77 1.20 6.46 -5.07
CA TRP A 77 2.09 5.32 -5.30
C TRP A 77 1.35 4.04 -5.00
N ILE A 78 1.54 3.00 -5.81
CA ILE A 78 1.02 1.66 -5.54
C ILE A 78 2.20 0.70 -5.59
N LEU A 79 2.52 0.12 -4.45
CA LEU A 79 3.71 -0.71 -4.24
C LEU A 79 3.30 -2.07 -3.67
N ASN A 80 4.16 -3.06 -3.91
CA ASN A 80 4.00 -4.40 -3.36
C ASN A 80 5.21 -4.74 -2.49
N GLU A 81 4.95 -5.40 -1.36
CA GLU A 81 5.99 -5.99 -0.53
C GLU A 81 5.51 -7.31 0.04
N VAL A 82 6.41 -8.28 0.15
CA VAL A 82 6.07 -9.59 0.73
C VAL A 82 5.86 -9.45 2.23
N GLY A 83 4.73 -9.97 2.73
CA GLY A 83 4.47 -10.10 4.17
C GLY A 83 5.26 -11.26 4.76
N LYS A 84 4.57 -12.35 5.07
CA LYS A 84 5.19 -13.64 5.41
C LYS A 84 5.58 -14.43 4.16
N GLU A 85 4.66 -14.55 3.22
CA GLU A 85 4.76 -15.46 2.06
C GLU A 85 4.13 -14.88 0.78
N LYS A 86 3.20 -13.93 0.89
CA LYS A 86 2.47 -13.35 -0.26
C LYS A 86 2.62 -11.83 -0.30
N PRO A 87 2.56 -11.22 -1.51
CA PRO A 87 2.65 -9.77 -1.63
C PRO A 87 1.39 -9.09 -1.08
N ILE A 88 1.63 -8.04 -0.29
CA ILE A 88 0.65 -7.06 0.14
C ILE A 88 0.74 -5.87 -0.82
N THR A 89 -0.39 -5.49 -1.41
CA THR A 89 -0.47 -4.32 -2.29
C THR A 89 -0.92 -3.12 -1.46
N VAL A 90 -0.14 -2.05 -1.47
CA VAL A 90 -0.37 -0.86 -0.65
C VAL A 90 -0.37 0.39 -1.52
N GLY A 91 -1.38 1.22 -1.34
CA GLY A 91 -1.48 2.56 -1.90
C GLY A 91 -0.97 3.59 -0.90
N VAL A 92 -0.14 4.52 -1.35
CA VAL A 92 0.36 5.64 -0.54
C VAL A 92 0.08 6.94 -1.28
N ILE A 93 -0.65 7.84 -0.62
CA ILE A 93 -0.85 9.22 -1.08
C ILE A 93 0.11 10.10 -0.29
N ILE A 94 0.94 10.85 -1.00
CA ILE A 94 1.88 11.79 -0.43
C ILE A 94 1.46 13.19 -0.87
N ASN A 95 1.50 14.14 0.06
CA ASN A 95 1.28 15.55 -0.20
C ASN A 95 2.37 16.33 0.54
N ASP A 96 3.09 17.21 -0.16
CA ASP A 96 4.17 18.02 0.42
C ASP A 96 5.22 17.18 1.18
N ASN A 97 5.72 16.11 0.53
CA ASN A 97 6.71 15.15 1.07
C ASN A 97 6.29 14.45 2.38
N LYS A 98 4.99 14.46 2.71
CA LYS A 98 4.42 13.78 3.87
C LYS A 98 3.32 12.82 3.44
N ILE A 99 3.24 11.67 4.10
CA ILE A 99 2.16 10.71 3.84
C ILE A 99 0.84 11.34 4.27
N GLN A 100 -0.04 11.60 3.31
CA GLN A 100 -1.42 11.99 3.56
C GLN A 100 -2.27 10.77 3.94
N GLN A 101 -2.04 9.64 3.25
CA GLN A 101 -2.79 8.40 3.47
C GLN A 101 -1.97 7.18 3.04
N LEU A 102 -2.03 6.12 3.85
CA LEU A 102 -1.53 4.79 3.48
C LEU A 102 -2.69 3.80 3.58
N LYS A 103 -2.86 2.93 2.59
CA LYS A 103 -3.98 1.97 2.57
C LYS A 103 -3.57 0.63 1.96
N VAL A 104 -4.00 -0.46 2.60
CA VAL A 104 -3.85 -1.81 2.03
C VAL A 104 -4.93 -2.03 0.98
N LEU A 105 -4.51 -2.22 -0.27
CA LEU A 105 -5.39 -2.41 -1.43
C LEU A 105 -5.71 -3.89 -1.67
N ALA A 106 -4.75 -4.78 -1.42
CA ALA A 106 -4.96 -6.22 -1.53
C ALA A 106 -4.06 -6.98 -0.54
N PHE A 107 -4.60 -8.04 0.06
CA PHE A 107 -3.91 -8.85 1.06
C PHE A 107 -4.23 -10.33 0.86
N ARG A 108 -3.19 -11.16 0.76
CA ARG A 108 -3.31 -12.54 0.25
C ARG A 108 -2.81 -13.60 1.23
N GLU A 109 -2.63 -13.22 2.50
CA GLU A 109 -2.20 -14.13 3.56
C GLU A 109 -3.35 -14.47 4.52
N SER A 110 -3.19 -15.54 5.29
CA SER A 110 -4.19 -16.01 6.25
C SER A 110 -4.25 -15.21 7.55
N ARG A 111 -3.15 -14.55 7.92
CA ARG A 111 -3.01 -13.79 9.19
C ARG A 111 -2.28 -12.48 8.94
N GLY A 112 -2.43 -11.54 9.86
CA GLY A 112 -1.80 -10.24 9.76
C GLY A 112 -2.56 -9.25 8.86
N TRP A 113 -3.83 -9.53 8.55
CA TRP A 113 -4.71 -8.65 7.77
C TRP A 113 -5.19 -7.45 8.58
N GLU A 114 -4.97 -7.46 9.90
CA GLU A 114 -5.31 -6.39 10.84
C GLU A 114 -4.67 -5.05 10.45
N VAL A 115 -3.51 -5.10 9.76
CA VAL A 115 -2.81 -3.91 9.25
C VAL A 115 -3.61 -3.13 8.19
N LYS A 116 -4.70 -3.70 7.64
CA LYS A 116 -5.57 -3.01 6.67
C LYS A 116 -6.46 -1.96 7.30
N HIS A 117 -6.69 -2.04 8.62
CA HIS A 117 -7.65 -1.19 9.29
C HIS A 117 -7.12 0.22 9.51
N ASP A 118 -8.02 1.19 9.45
CA ASP A 118 -7.73 2.61 9.65
C ASP A 118 -7.05 2.87 11.00
N PHE A 119 -7.34 2.05 12.02
CA PHE A 119 -6.71 2.24 13.33
C PHE A 119 -5.18 2.07 13.29
N PHE A 120 -4.69 1.24 12.39
CA PHE A 120 -3.28 1.01 12.20
C PHE A 120 -2.70 1.99 11.18
N THR A 121 -3.33 2.13 10.00
CA THR A 121 -2.76 2.91 8.90
C THR A 121 -2.74 4.42 9.17
N ARG A 122 -3.60 4.94 10.05
CA ARG A 122 -3.58 6.35 10.47
C ARG A 122 -2.26 6.76 11.14
N GLN A 123 -1.49 5.81 11.69
CA GLN A 123 -0.18 6.08 12.30
C GLN A 123 0.84 6.64 11.28
N PHE A 124 0.65 6.36 9.99
CA PHE A 124 1.51 6.87 8.92
C PHE A 124 1.15 8.30 8.51
N LYS A 125 0.04 8.87 8.97
CA LYS A 125 -0.38 10.22 8.59
C LYS A 125 0.66 11.25 9.04
N LEU A 126 1.03 12.17 8.15
CA LEU A 126 2.09 13.18 8.33
C LEU A 126 3.51 12.62 8.48
N ALA A 127 3.70 11.30 8.34
CA ALA A 127 5.04 10.71 8.35
C ALA A 127 5.85 11.20 7.15
N SER A 128 7.12 11.52 7.39
CA SER A 128 8.13 11.81 6.38
C SER A 128 9.39 11.00 6.68
N LEU A 129 10.36 11.05 5.77
CA LEU A 129 11.70 10.55 6.09
C LEU A 129 12.36 11.49 7.10
N ASP A 130 13.04 10.90 8.06
CA ASP A 130 13.90 11.61 9.00
C ASP A 130 15.17 12.08 8.26
N LYS A 131 15.36 13.40 8.22
CA LYS A 131 16.48 14.04 7.51
C LYS A 131 17.82 13.81 8.22
N GLU A 132 17.79 13.51 9.51
CA GLU A 132 18.99 13.25 10.31
C GLU A 132 19.40 11.76 10.23
N SER A 133 18.55 10.90 9.67
CA SER A 133 18.79 9.47 9.57
C SER A 133 19.52 9.08 8.28
N ASN A 134 20.66 8.41 8.41
CA ASN A 134 21.40 7.80 7.29
C ASN A 134 20.74 6.53 6.72
N GLU A 135 19.57 6.15 7.24
CA GLU A 135 18.90 4.89 6.91
C GLU A 135 17.51 5.06 6.31
N GLN A 136 17.10 6.28 5.93
CA GLN A 136 15.76 6.51 5.40
C GLN A 136 14.67 6.06 6.38
N GLN A 137 14.87 6.32 7.69
CA GLN A 137 13.86 6.00 8.70
C GLN A 137 12.70 6.99 8.64
N LEU A 138 11.53 6.58 9.14
CA LEU A 138 10.42 7.52 9.32
C LEU A 138 10.71 8.43 10.51
N ASN A 139 10.29 9.69 10.44
CA ASN A 139 10.36 10.64 11.55
C ASN A 139 9.38 10.34 12.70
N THR A 140 8.56 9.28 12.56
CA THR A 140 7.58 8.84 13.55
C THR A 140 7.68 7.34 13.77
N SER A 141 7.41 6.90 15.00
CA SER A 141 7.26 5.48 15.29
C SER A 141 5.89 4.98 14.78
N ILE A 142 5.85 3.71 14.39
CA ILE A 142 4.62 3.01 14.06
C ILE A 142 4.57 1.76 14.95
N ASP A 143 3.56 1.70 15.80
CA ASP A 143 3.36 0.60 16.73
C ASP A 143 3.04 -0.70 15.97
N GLY A 144 3.42 -1.81 16.57
CA GLY A 144 3.14 -3.13 16.03
C GLY A 144 1.69 -3.57 16.24
N ILE A 145 1.30 -4.63 15.53
CA ILE A 145 0.10 -5.41 15.85
C ILE A 145 0.58 -6.82 16.22
N SER A 146 0.13 -7.32 17.37
CA SER A 146 0.45 -8.67 17.83
C SER A 146 0.03 -9.70 16.78
N GLY A 147 0.90 -10.65 16.45
CA GLY A 147 0.65 -11.66 15.43
C GLY A 147 0.76 -11.18 13.97
N ALA A 148 1.04 -9.90 13.72
CA ALA A 148 1.12 -9.32 12.38
C ALA A 148 2.47 -8.63 12.09
N THR A 149 3.53 -8.99 12.81
CA THR A 149 4.85 -8.33 12.74
C THR A 149 5.41 -8.21 11.33
N LEU A 150 5.28 -9.26 10.50
CA LEU A 150 5.79 -9.26 9.13
C LEU A 150 4.98 -8.32 8.23
N SER A 151 3.65 -8.31 8.35
CA SER A 151 2.78 -7.35 7.65
C SER A 151 3.07 -5.91 8.05
N VAL A 152 3.28 -5.64 9.34
CA VAL A 152 3.68 -4.31 9.84
C VAL A 152 5.00 -3.86 9.22
N ARG A 153 6.00 -4.76 9.20
CA ARG A 153 7.31 -4.48 8.57
C ARG A 153 7.16 -4.19 7.09
N ALA A 154 6.35 -4.95 6.36
CA ALA A 154 6.09 -4.73 4.94
C ALA A 154 5.51 -3.33 4.68
N LEU A 155 4.52 -2.90 5.46
CA LEU A 155 3.94 -1.55 5.33
C LEU A 155 4.95 -0.44 5.68
N LYS A 156 5.77 -0.63 6.72
CA LYS A 156 6.86 0.30 7.06
C LYS A 156 7.86 0.46 5.91
N LYS A 157 8.27 -0.63 5.28
CA LYS A 157 9.17 -0.60 4.12
C LYS A 157 8.54 0.14 2.93
N ILE A 158 7.28 -0.17 2.61
CA ILE A 158 6.57 0.52 1.53
C ILE A 158 6.47 2.03 1.79
N ALA A 159 6.13 2.44 3.00
CA ALA A 159 6.07 3.86 3.37
C ALA A 159 7.40 4.57 3.13
N ARG A 160 8.51 3.95 3.57
CA ARG A 160 9.87 4.47 3.37
C ARG A 160 10.25 4.54 1.89
N ILE A 161 9.94 3.50 1.10
CA ILE A 161 10.22 3.48 -0.35
C ILE A 161 9.41 4.56 -1.07
N ALA A 162 8.12 4.72 -0.75
CA ALA A 162 7.28 5.73 -1.38
C ALA A 162 7.80 7.15 -1.11
N LEU A 163 8.18 7.46 0.14
CA LEU A 163 8.76 8.75 0.50
C LEU A 163 10.16 8.96 -0.11
N TYR A 164 10.97 7.91 -0.21
CA TYR A 164 12.26 8.00 -0.89
C TYR A 164 12.07 8.34 -2.37
N LEU A 165 11.19 7.62 -3.06
CA LEU A 165 10.90 7.89 -4.47
C LEU A 165 10.23 9.24 -4.70
N GLU A 166 9.42 9.73 -3.74
CA GLU A 166 8.89 11.08 -3.75
C GLU A 166 10.02 12.12 -3.79
N ASN A 167 11.01 12.01 -2.89
CA ASN A 167 12.13 12.94 -2.85
C ASN A 167 12.93 12.92 -4.18
N GLU A 168 13.11 11.74 -4.77
CA GLU A 168 13.84 11.55 -6.02
C GLU A 168 13.15 12.15 -7.27
N ILE A 169 11.86 12.46 -7.22
CA ILE A 169 11.12 13.07 -8.34
C ILE A 169 10.93 14.59 -8.20
N HIS A 170 11.31 15.17 -7.05
CA HIS A 170 11.32 16.61 -6.82
C HIS A 170 12.75 17.20 -6.80
N HIS A 171 13.77 16.37 -7.01
CA HIS A 171 15.15 16.79 -7.34
C HIS A 171 15.34 16.81 -8.85
#